data_AF-A0A8T5GQ25-F1
#
_entry.id   AF-A0A8T5GQ25-F1
#
_cell.length_a   1.000
_cell.length_b   1.000
_cell.length_c   1.000
_cell.angle_alpha   90.00
_cell.angle_beta   90.00
_cell.angle_gamma   90.00
#
_symmetry.space_group_name_H-M   'P 1'
#
loop_
_entity.id
_entity.type
_entity.pdbx_description
1 polymer ?
#
loop_
_entity_poly.entity_id
_entity_poly.type
_entity_poly.pdbx_seq_one_letter_code
_entity_poly.pdbx_strand_id
1 'polypeptide(L)'
;MSTIFEASGVGGALSLVFVFILVFAVMYALLKKVGFLGKSDGLNAMVAFIFAMLTAMSPGSEIVIGSFLPWFFMFMFLVLMIFMFFMFIGV
;
A
#
# COMPACT_ATOMS: atom_id res chain seq x y z
N MET A 1 -9.30 13.04 -15.54
CA MET A 1 -8.02 13.09 -16.27
C MET A 1 -7.46 11.67 -16.19
N SER A 2 -7.79 10.84 -17.18
CA SER A 2 -7.40 9.42 -17.20
C SER A 2 -5.88 9.35 -17.24
N THR A 3 -5.30 8.69 -16.25
CA THR A 3 -3.85 8.55 -16.22
C THR A 3 -3.44 7.60 -17.35
N ILE A 4 -2.27 7.84 -17.95
CA ILE A 4 -1.72 7.04 -19.07
C ILE A 4 -1.67 5.52 -18.74
N PHE A 5 -1.73 5.18 -17.45
CA PHE A 5 -1.85 3.83 -16.92
C PHE A 5 -3.23 3.18 -17.09
N GLU A 6 -4.34 3.92 -17.01
CA GLU A 6 -5.69 3.38 -17.26
C GLU A 6 -5.93 3.05 -18.74
N ALA A 7 -5.32 3.82 -19.65
CA ALA A 7 -5.50 3.67 -21.09
C ALA A 7 -4.86 2.39 -21.69
N SER A 8 -3.99 1.72 -20.93
CA SER A 8 -3.21 0.56 -21.40
C SER A 8 -3.70 -0.78 -20.84
N GLY A 9 -4.78 -0.82 -20.05
CA GLY A 9 -5.28 -2.04 -19.38
C GLY A 9 -4.37 -2.57 -18.26
N VAL A 10 -3.10 -2.16 -18.25
CA VAL A 10 -2.11 -2.44 -17.20
C VAL A 10 -2.47 -1.73 -15.89
N GLY A 11 -3.10 -0.55 -15.95
CA GLY A 11 -3.51 0.20 -14.76
C GLY A 11 -4.51 -0.53 -13.88
N GLY A 12 -5.43 -1.33 -14.45
CA GLY A 12 -6.39 -2.11 -13.67
C GLY A 12 -5.73 -3.26 -12.90
N ALA A 13 -4.82 -3.99 -13.55
CA ALA A 13 -4.07 -5.06 -12.90
C ALA A 13 -3.09 -4.53 -11.84
N LEU A 14 -2.40 -3.41 -12.13
CA LEU A 14 -1.52 -2.76 -11.17
C LEU A 14 -2.30 -2.19 -9.98
N SER A 15 -3.48 -1.62 -10.22
CA SER A 15 -4.38 -1.11 -9.16
C SER A 15 -4.73 -2.21 -8.17
N LEU A 16 -5.18 -3.38 -8.65
CA LEU A 16 -5.56 -4.50 -7.78
C LEU A 16 -4.38 -5.03 -6.95
N VAL A 17 -3.19 -5.14 -7.55
CA VAL A 17 -1.98 -5.54 -6.83
C VAL A 17 -1.56 -4.47 -5.81
N PHE A 18 -1.67 -3.20 -6.15
CA PHE A 18 -1.38 -2.09 -5.22
C PHE A 18 -2.36 -2.08 -4.04
N VAL A 19 -3.65 -2.26 -4.32
CA VAL A 19 -4.71 -2.38 -3.32
C VAL A 19 -4.38 -3.50 -2.35
N PHE A 20 -4.04 -4.66 -2.87
CA PHE A 20 -3.69 -5.82 -2.08
C PHE A 20 -2.47 -5.54 -1.17
N ILE A 21 -1.37 -5.03 -1.74
CA ILE A 21 -0.14 -4.75 -0.98
C ILE A 21 -0.36 -3.68 0.08
N LEU A 22 -1.09 -2.62 -0.24
CA LEU A 22 -1.34 -1.50 0.67
C LEU A 22 -2.21 -1.95 1.85
N VAL A 23 -3.31 -2.66 1.58
CA VAL A 23 -4.19 -3.19 2.64
C VAL A 23 -3.44 -4.23 3.49
N PHE A 24 -2.66 -5.10 2.86
CA PHE A 24 -1.83 -6.07 3.57
C PHE A 24 -0.83 -5.38 4.50
N ALA A 25 -0.07 -4.40 3.99
CA ALA A 25 0.92 -3.68 4.78
C ALA A 25 0.29 -2.90 5.93
N VAL A 26 -0.82 -2.22 5.70
CA VAL A 26 -1.54 -1.46 6.75
C VAL A 26 -2.12 -2.40 7.80
N MET A 27 -2.81 -3.46 7.40
CA MET A 27 -3.37 -4.43 8.35
C MET A 27 -2.28 -5.13 9.14
N TYR A 28 -1.21 -5.59 8.49
CA TYR A 28 -0.09 -6.21 9.16
C TYR A 28 0.59 -5.25 10.15
N ALA A 29 0.81 -3.99 9.75
CA ALA A 29 1.37 -2.97 10.64
C ALA A 29 0.46 -2.67 11.83
N LEU A 30 -0.85 -2.60 11.63
CA LEU A 30 -1.83 -2.41 12.70
C LEU A 30 -1.85 -3.62 13.65
N LEU A 31 -1.93 -4.84 13.12
CA LEU A 31 -1.90 -6.09 13.89
C LEU A 31 -0.61 -6.22 14.71
N LYS A 32 0.54 -5.85 14.13
CA LYS A 32 1.83 -5.84 14.81
C LYS A 32 1.91 -4.77 15.89
N LYS A 33 1.35 -3.58 15.67
CA LYS A 33 1.34 -2.47 16.64
C LYS A 33 0.37 -2.72 17.80
N VAL A 34 -0.81 -3.26 17.52
CA VAL A 34 -1.85 -3.53 18.53
C VAL A 34 -1.56 -4.83 19.28
N GLY A 35 -0.81 -5.76 18.68
CA GLY A 35 -0.48 -7.05 19.30
C GLY A 35 -1.69 -7.94 19.56
N PHE A 36 -2.80 -7.70 18.84
CA PHE A 36 -4.12 -8.28 19.12
C PHE A 36 -4.15 -9.80 19.08
N LEU A 37 -3.29 -10.44 18.26
CA LEU A 37 -3.18 -11.89 18.10
C LEU A 37 -1.88 -12.47 18.69
N GLY A 38 -1.18 -11.70 19.53
CA GLY A 38 0.08 -12.11 20.16
C GLY A 38 1.33 -11.79 19.32
N LYS A 39 2.50 -12.17 19.86
CA LYS A 39 3.83 -11.91 19.26
C LYS A 39 4.18 -12.81 18.05
N SER A 40 3.25 -13.65 17.59
CA SER A 40 3.52 -14.54 16.46
C SER A 40 3.40 -13.77 15.14
N ASP A 41 4.56 -13.37 14.59
CA ASP A 41 4.64 -12.63 13.32
C ASP A 41 3.97 -13.38 12.16
N GLY A 42 4.00 -14.71 12.16
CA GLY A 42 3.36 -15.53 11.13
C GLY A 42 1.83 -15.49 11.17
N LEU A 43 1.24 -15.46 12.38
CA LEU A 43 -0.21 -15.43 12.55
C LEU A 43 -0.79 -14.07 12.16
N ASN A 44 -0.08 -12.99 12.51
CA ASN A 44 -0.41 -11.64 12.06
C ASN A 44 -0.33 -11.50 10.53
N ALA A 45 0.65 -12.12 9.89
CA ALA A 45 0.77 -12.13 8.43
C ALA A 45 -0.37 -12.91 7.75
N MET A 46 -0.76 -14.08 8.28
CA MET A 46 -1.88 -14.85 7.74
C MET A 46 -3.21 -14.09 7.82
N VAL A 47 -3.50 -13.45 8.95
CA VAL A 47 -4.75 -12.67 9.10
C VAL A 47 -4.75 -11.45 8.20
N ALA A 48 -3.63 -10.72 8.12
CA ALA A 48 -3.49 -9.60 7.19
C ALA A 48 -3.65 -10.04 5.73
N PHE A 49 -3.16 -11.23 5.37
CA PHE A 49 -3.29 -11.78 4.02
C PHE A 49 -4.75 -12.08 3.66
N ILE A 50 -5.50 -12.74 4.56
CA ILE A 50 -6.92 -13.04 4.35
C ILE A 50 -7.74 -11.75 4.20
N PHE A 51 -7.49 -10.76 5.07
CA PHE A 51 -8.15 -9.46 4.98
C PHE A 51 -7.79 -8.71 3.69
N ALA A 52 -6.53 -8.75 3.28
CA ALA A 52 -6.10 -8.12 2.04
C ALA A 52 -6.74 -8.78 0.80
N MET A 53 -6.90 -10.11 0.80
CA MET A 53 -7.59 -10.82 -0.29
C MET A 53 -9.07 -10.43 -0.36
N LEU A 54 -9.78 -10.45 0.77
CA LEU A 54 -11.19 -10.05 0.84
C LEU A 54 -11.40 -8.60 0.40
N THR A 55 -10.46 -7.73 0.76
CA THR A 55 -10.52 -6.31 0.38
C THR A 55 -10.19 -6.12 -1.10
N ALA A 56 -9.21 -6.84 -1.65
CA ALA A 56 -8.84 -6.76 -3.07
C ALA A 56 -9.95 -7.24 -4.02
N MET A 57 -10.83 -8.14 -3.56
CA MET A 57 -11.99 -8.59 -4.34
C MET A 57 -13.22 -7.65 -4.22
N SER A 58 -13.15 -6.62 -3.36
CA SER A 58 -14.26 -5.68 -3.18
C SER A 58 -14.16 -4.53 -4.18
N PRO A 59 -15.21 -4.27 -4.99
CA PRO A 59 -15.19 -3.20 -6.00
C PRO A 59 -15.12 -1.78 -5.38
N GLY A 60 -15.46 -1.63 -4.10
CA GLY A 60 -15.29 -0.35 -3.40
C GLY A 60 -13.83 0.02 -3.10
N SER A 61 -12.96 -0.99 -3.03
CA SER A 61 -11.56 -0.80 -2.64
C SER A 61 -10.71 -0.16 -3.74
N GLU A 62 -11.06 -0.40 -5.00
CA GLU A 62 -10.41 0.25 -6.15
C GLU A 62 -10.62 1.78 -6.15
N ILE A 63 -11.82 2.24 -5.78
CA ILE A 63 -12.17 3.67 -5.75
C ILE A 63 -11.41 4.38 -4.63
N VAL A 64 -11.41 3.78 -3.44
CA VAL A 64 -10.72 4.35 -2.27
C VAL A 64 -9.22 4.39 -2.54
N ILE A 65 -8.64 3.31 -3.03
CA ILE A 65 -7.18 3.21 -3.18
C ILE A 65 -6.68 3.93 -4.42
N GLY A 66 -7.47 3.99 -5.50
CA GLY A 66 -7.24 4.89 -6.63
C GLY A 66 -7.13 6.35 -6.19
N SER A 67 -7.90 6.76 -5.17
CA SER A 67 -7.82 8.11 -4.59
C SER A 67 -6.58 8.31 -3.72
N PHE A 68 -6.01 7.23 -3.15
CA PHE A 68 -4.80 7.28 -2.32
C PHE A 68 -3.49 7.16 -3.11
N LEU A 69 -3.53 6.62 -4.34
CA LEU A 69 -2.37 6.48 -5.24
C LEU A 69 -1.57 7.78 -5.44
N PRO A 70 -2.20 8.94 -5.73
CA PRO A 70 -1.48 10.21 -5.87
C PRO A 70 -0.75 10.63 -4.59
N TRP A 71 -1.38 10.43 -3.44
CA TRP A 71 -0.79 10.74 -2.13
C TRP A 71 0.39 9.83 -1.79
N PHE A 72 0.29 8.55 -2.16
CA PHE A 72 1.39 7.60 -2.00
C PHE A 72 2.62 7.99 -2.84
N PHE A 73 2.41 8.36 -4.11
CA PHE A 73 3.50 8.87 -4.96
C PHE A 73 4.11 10.15 -4.41
N MET A 74 3.28 11.09 -3.92
CA MET A 74 3.76 12.33 -3.31
C MET A 74 4.59 12.06 -2.04
N PHE A 75 4.14 11.13 -1.19
CA PHE A 75 4.89 10.72 0.00
C PHE A 75 6.22 10.06 -0.36
N MET A 76 6.23 9.14 -1.32
CA MET A 76 7.46 8.48 -1.79
C MET A 76 8.45 9.49 -2.40
N PHE A 77 7.96 10.46 -3.17
CA PHE A 77 8.78 11.55 -3.71
C PHE A 77 9.39 12.41 -2.59
N LEU A 78 8.61 12.73 -1.56
CA LEU A 78 9.07 13.49 -0.39
C LEU A 78 10.14 12.71 0.39
N VAL A 79 9.94 11.41 0.62
CA VAL A 79 10.95 10.55 1.25
C VAL A 79 12.24 10.52 0.43
N LEU A 80 12.13 10.42 -0.89
CA LEU A 80 13.29 10.42 -1.79
C LEU A 80 14.04 11.76 -1.76
N MET A 81 13.32 12.89 -1.74
CA MET A 81 13.88 14.23 -1.53
C MET A 81 14.63 14.33 -0.19
N ILE A 82 14.06 13.78 0.89
CA ILE A 82 14.72 13.74 2.20
C ILE A 82 16.01 12.91 2.13
N PHE A 83 15.98 11.73 1.53
CA PHE A 83 17.19 10.90 1.36
C PHE A 83 18.27 11.63 0.55
N MET A 84 17.90 12.29 -0.55
CA MET A 84 18.84 13.10 -1.33
C MET A 84 19.41 14.24 -0.50
N PHE A 85 18.58 14.94 0.26
CA PHE A 85 19.02 16.03 1.13
C PHE A 85 20.05 15.56 2.17
N PHE A 86 19.81 14.41 2.83
CA PHE A 86 20.78 13.82 3.75
C PHE A 86 22.06 13.36 3.05
N MET A 87 21.97 12.79 1.84
CA MET A 87 23.13 12.40 1.03
C MET A 87 23.98 13.61 0.61
N PHE A 88 23.35 14.75 0.27
CA PHE A 88 24.06 15.99 -0.04
C PHE A 88 24.70 16.66 1.18
N ILE A 89 24.14 16.46 2.38
CA ILE A 89 24.72 16.93 3.65
C ILE A 89 25.89 16.04 4.11
N GLY A 90 26.15 14.91 3.43
CA GLY A 90 27.35 14.10 3.66
C GLY A 90 27.26 13.15 4.85
N VAL A 91 26.04 12.71 5.21
CA VAL A 91 25.81 11.55 6.09
C VAL A 91 25.69 10.29 5.26
#